data_AF-A0A3M1C3W0-F1
#
_entry.id   AF-A0A3M1C3W0-F1
#
_cell.length_a   1.000
_cell.length_b   1.000
_cell.length_c   1.000
_cell.angle_alpha   90.00
_cell.angle_beta   90.00
_cell.angle_gamma   90.00
#
_symmetry.space_group_name_H-M   'P 1'
#
loop_
_entity.id
_entity.type
_entity.pdbx_description
1 polymer ?
#
loop_
_entity_poly.entity_id
_entity_poly.type
_entity_poly.pdbx_seq_one_letter_code
_entity_poly.pdbx_strand_id
1 'polypeptide(L)'
;MNFIPSLNSKKSFVFLFLLSLFSPLYPQAVIKPKELYKPTQNEVVDPEYGITIYNKLAPCLGGDSIRYNKAGYNAQSWQEDYYASNKLLHRGFYIDGQAKVFKNYWENGNVERELIAIDNLRCKLITYYPNGQLRSEITYYEGIEIKEKDYFENGSVELDEEIDKNQFFARVKRRDFQRKRV
;
A
#
# COMPACT_ATOMS: atom_id res chain seq x y z
N MET A 1 35.31 -10.98 101.34
CA MET A 1 35.97 -11.39 100.08
C MET A 1 35.14 -10.82 98.94
N ASN A 2 35.53 -9.70 98.35
CA ASN A 2 36.54 -9.51 97.29
C ASN A 2 35.99 -9.70 95.86
N PHE A 3 36.11 -8.62 95.08
CA PHE A 3 36.29 -8.52 93.62
C PHE A 3 35.08 -8.53 92.66
N ILE A 4 34.98 -7.43 91.91
CA ILE A 4 34.39 -7.31 90.55
C ILE A 4 35.49 -7.74 89.53
N PRO A 5 35.17 -8.52 88.46
CA PRO A 5 35.17 -7.97 87.07
C PRO A 5 34.10 -8.61 86.14
N SER A 6 33.44 -7.88 85.22
CA SER A 6 33.86 -7.47 83.86
C SER A 6 34.18 -8.61 82.87
N LEU A 7 33.39 -8.75 81.78
CA LEU A 7 33.79 -8.95 80.35
C LEU A 7 32.50 -9.13 79.51
N ASN A 8 32.03 -8.19 78.68
CA ASN A 8 32.47 -7.78 77.34
C ASN A 8 32.48 -8.92 76.29
N SER A 9 31.49 -8.95 75.37
CA SER A 9 31.63 -9.62 74.08
C SER A 9 30.61 -9.12 73.03
N LYS A 10 31.12 -8.27 72.14
CA LYS A 10 30.83 -8.17 70.69
C LYS A 10 29.45 -7.72 70.23
N LYS A 11 29.43 -6.42 69.90
CA LYS A 11 28.77 -5.73 68.79
C LYS A 11 28.25 -6.66 67.68
N SER A 12 26.98 -6.50 67.32
CA SER A 12 26.51 -6.81 65.95
C SER A 12 25.63 -5.65 65.49
N PHE A 13 26.27 -4.62 64.94
CA PHE A 13 25.58 -3.58 64.17
C PHE A 13 25.32 -4.19 62.79
N VAL A 14 24.09 -4.63 62.54
CA VAL A 14 23.67 -5.05 61.20
C VAL A 14 23.54 -3.79 60.36
N PHE A 15 24.56 -3.49 59.58
CA PHE A 15 24.52 -2.42 58.58
C PHE A 15 23.74 -2.96 57.37
N LEU A 16 22.45 -2.62 57.28
CA LEU A 16 21.65 -2.84 56.08
C LEU A 16 22.19 -1.91 54.98
N PHE A 17 23.06 -2.45 54.12
CA PHE A 17 23.45 -1.82 52.88
C PHE A 17 22.24 -1.82 51.94
N LEU A 18 21.51 -0.70 51.88
CA LEU A 18 20.63 -0.41 50.75
C LEU A 18 21.53 -0.17 49.53
N LEU A 19 21.80 -1.22 48.75
CA LEU A 19 22.28 -1.05 47.38
C LEU A 19 21.13 -0.44 46.57
N SER A 20 21.11 0.88 46.48
CA SER A 20 20.37 1.56 45.42
C SER A 20 21.01 1.15 44.10
N LEU A 21 20.37 0.22 43.39
CA LEU A 21 20.65 -0.08 42.00
C LEU A 21 20.28 1.17 41.19
N PHE A 22 21.20 2.13 41.12
CA PHE A 22 21.13 3.22 40.17
C PHE A 22 21.48 2.61 38.80
N SER A 23 20.49 1.99 38.17
CA SER A 23 20.61 1.61 36.77
C SER A 23 20.72 2.89 35.96
N PRO A 24 21.79 3.10 35.18
CA PRO A 24 21.85 4.24 34.27
C PRO A 24 20.65 4.16 33.33
N LEU A 25 19.80 5.19 33.36
CA LEU A 25 18.84 5.47 32.30
C LEU A 25 19.68 5.79 31.06
N TYR A 26 19.96 4.79 30.23
CA TYR A 26 20.39 5.05 28.86
C TYR A 26 19.19 5.68 28.13
N PRO A 27 19.26 6.90 27.56
CA PRO A 27 18.40 7.27 26.46
C PRO A 27 18.21 6.12 25.48
N GLN A 28 17.00 5.60 25.44
CA GLN A 28 16.59 4.75 24.33
C GLN A 28 16.78 5.60 23.07
N ALA A 29 17.50 5.07 22.09
CA ALA A 29 17.50 5.67 20.78
C ALA A 29 16.04 5.73 20.32
N VAL A 30 15.48 6.95 20.28
CA VAL A 30 14.18 7.16 19.65
C VAL A 30 14.43 6.93 18.16
N ILE A 31 14.12 5.72 17.69
CA ILE A 31 14.11 5.44 16.26
C ILE A 31 13.01 6.34 15.69
N LYS A 32 13.41 7.47 15.10
CA LYS A 32 12.48 8.31 14.38
C LYS A 32 11.92 7.45 13.25
N PRO A 33 10.60 7.27 13.14
CA PRO A 33 10.04 6.52 12.03
C PRO A 33 10.50 7.19 10.74
N LYS A 34 10.97 6.39 9.78
CA LYS A 34 11.26 6.89 8.43
C LYS A 34 10.00 7.61 7.94
N GLU A 35 10.13 8.90 7.68
CA GLU A 35 9.02 9.70 7.19
C GLU A 35 8.54 9.08 5.87
N LEU A 36 7.24 8.76 5.82
CA LEU A 36 6.65 8.13 4.65
C LEU A 36 6.58 9.20 3.55
N TYR A 37 7.13 8.90 2.38
CA TYR A 37 7.10 9.80 1.23
C TYR A 37 5.64 10.14 0.86
N LYS A 38 5.34 11.44 0.75
CA LYS A 38 4.03 11.97 0.36
C LYS A 38 4.17 12.80 -0.92
N PRO A 39 3.87 12.25 -2.11
CA PRO A 39 4.02 12.98 -3.35
C PRO A 39 2.96 14.07 -3.51
N THR A 40 3.25 15.06 -4.35
CA THR A 40 2.25 15.92 -5.00
C THR A 40 1.58 15.17 -6.15
N GLN A 41 0.42 15.64 -6.63
CA GLN A 41 -0.26 14.99 -7.76
C GLN A 41 0.61 14.93 -9.03
N ASN A 42 1.34 16.00 -9.33
CA ASN A 42 2.19 16.07 -10.52
C ASN A 42 3.38 15.11 -10.49
N GLU A 43 3.80 14.65 -9.31
CA GLU A 43 4.90 13.69 -9.17
C GLU A 43 4.45 12.24 -9.36
N VAL A 44 3.18 11.93 -9.08
CA VAL A 44 2.67 10.54 -9.05
C VAL A 44 1.74 10.20 -10.21
N VAL A 45 1.12 11.21 -10.82
CA VAL A 45 0.19 11.04 -11.94
C VAL A 45 0.96 11.10 -13.24
N ASP A 46 0.89 10.01 -14.01
CA ASP A 46 1.21 10.03 -15.42
C ASP A 46 0.05 10.71 -16.20
N PRO A 47 0.29 11.71 -17.06
CA PRO A 47 -0.78 12.39 -17.79
C PRO A 47 -1.59 11.47 -18.72
N GLU A 48 -0.96 10.42 -19.24
CA GLU A 48 -1.60 9.46 -20.13
C GLU A 48 -2.18 8.31 -19.30
N TYR A 49 -1.39 7.71 -18.41
CA TYR A 49 -1.76 6.45 -17.75
C TYR A 49 -2.29 6.60 -16.33
N GLY A 50 -2.33 7.80 -15.74
CA GLY A 50 -2.81 8.03 -14.38
C GLY A 50 -1.86 7.51 -13.27
N ILE A 51 -2.41 7.03 -12.16
CA ILE A 51 -1.63 6.60 -10.98
C ILE A 51 -1.17 5.13 -11.12
N THR A 52 -0.12 4.89 -11.90
CA THR A 52 0.36 3.52 -12.25
C THR A 52 1.34 2.91 -11.25
N ILE A 53 1.92 3.69 -10.34
CA ILE A 53 3.00 3.25 -9.45
C ILE A 53 2.66 2.04 -8.56
N TYR A 54 1.37 1.78 -8.35
CA TYR A 54 0.86 0.67 -7.53
C TYR A 54 0.62 -0.61 -8.35
N ASN A 55 0.56 -0.54 -9.68
CA ASN A 55 0.28 -1.69 -10.53
C ASN A 55 1.35 -2.79 -10.37
N LYS A 56 2.62 -2.39 -10.21
CA LYS A 56 3.73 -3.33 -9.97
C LYS A 56 3.59 -4.16 -8.70
N LEU A 57 2.74 -3.76 -7.76
CA LEU A 57 2.49 -4.51 -6.53
C LEU A 57 1.39 -5.56 -6.71
N ALA A 58 0.70 -5.60 -7.86
CA ALA A 58 -0.44 -6.47 -8.11
C ALA A 58 -0.08 -7.58 -9.13
N PRO A 59 0.07 -8.84 -8.69
CA PRO A 59 0.44 -9.96 -9.58
C PRO A 59 -0.52 -10.21 -10.73
N CYS A 60 -1.81 -9.98 -10.52
CA CYS A 60 -2.82 -10.18 -11.57
C CYS A 60 -2.68 -9.16 -12.72
N LEU A 61 -1.97 -8.05 -12.49
CA LEU A 61 -1.57 -7.06 -13.50
C LEU A 61 -0.15 -7.31 -14.04
N GLY A 62 0.46 -8.45 -13.70
CA GLY A 62 1.85 -8.77 -14.05
C GLY A 62 2.91 -8.13 -13.13
N GLY A 63 2.50 -7.52 -12.01
CA GLY A 63 3.40 -6.92 -11.04
C GLY A 63 4.07 -7.92 -10.11
N ASP A 64 5.37 -7.81 -9.89
CA ASP A 64 6.18 -8.72 -9.06
C ASP A 64 6.75 -8.06 -7.79
N SER A 65 6.47 -6.76 -7.59
CA SER A 65 7.05 -5.97 -6.52
C SER A 65 6.38 -6.25 -5.17
N ILE A 66 7.17 -6.15 -4.11
CA ILE A 66 6.74 -6.38 -2.72
C ILE A 66 6.72 -5.07 -1.94
N ARG A 67 5.61 -4.82 -1.24
CA ARG A 67 5.45 -3.73 -0.28
C ARG A 67 5.81 -4.20 1.13
N TYR A 68 6.65 -3.43 1.82
CA TYR A 68 6.94 -3.63 3.24
C TYR A 68 6.04 -2.72 4.11
N ASN A 69 5.69 -3.20 5.30
CA ASN A 69 5.05 -2.43 6.34
C ASN A 69 6.07 -1.55 7.11
N LYS A 70 5.58 -0.74 8.05
CA LYS A 70 6.43 0.17 8.85
C LYS A 70 7.50 -0.54 9.69
N ALA A 71 7.29 -1.82 10.02
CA ALA A 71 8.25 -2.64 10.76
C ALA A 71 9.25 -3.35 9.85
N GLY A 72 9.18 -3.17 8.52
CA GLY A 72 10.10 -3.75 7.55
C GLY A 72 9.75 -5.16 7.09
N TYR A 73 8.62 -5.73 7.53
CA TYR A 73 8.12 -7.01 7.03
C TYR A 73 7.22 -6.82 5.83
N ASN A 74 7.00 -7.85 5.02
CA ASN A 74 6.00 -7.82 3.95
C ASN A 74 4.63 -7.38 4.50
N ALA A 75 3.93 -6.52 3.77
CA ALA A 75 2.62 -6.04 4.18
C ALA A 75 1.59 -7.18 4.16
N GLN A 76 0.84 -7.33 5.27
CA GLN A 76 -0.16 -8.41 5.47
C GLN A 76 -1.56 -7.86 5.76
N SER A 77 -1.78 -6.57 5.49
CA SER A 77 -3.02 -5.87 5.87
C SER A 77 -3.29 -4.69 4.96
N TRP A 78 -4.35 -3.94 5.28
CA TRP A 78 -4.59 -2.63 4.69
C TRP A 78 -3.39 -1.69 4.86
N GLN A 79 -3.02 -1.01 3.77
CA GLN A 79 -2.03 0.05 3.72
C GLN A 79 -2.64 1.28 3.05
N GLU A 80 -2.19 2.45 3.49
CA GLU A 80 -2.65 3.73 2.98
C GLU A 80 -1.45 4.64 2.69
N ASP A 81 -1.54 5.37 1.58
CA ASP A 81 -0.61 6.44 1.23
C ASP A 81 -1.40 7.74 1.02
N TYR A 82 -0.70 8.85 1.22
CA TYR A 82 -1.30 10.17 1.24
C TYR A 82 -0.48 11.12 0.38
N TYR A 83 -1.17 12.05 -0.28
CA TYR A 83 -0.55 13.21 -0.90
C TYR A 83 0.13 14.12 0.12
N ALA A 84 0.98 15.02 -0.33
CA ALA A 84 1.56 16.09 0.49
C ALA A 84 0.48 16.95 1.17
N SER A 85 -0.69 17.10 0.52
CA SER A 85 -1.88 17.76 1.05
C SER A 85 -2.63 16.98 2.15
N ASN A 86 -2.15 15.77 2.51
CA ASN A 86 -2.79 14.81 3.41
C ASN A 86 -4.12 14.23 2.92
N LYS A 87 -4.45 14.39 1.63
CA LYS A 87 -5.56 13.66 1.01
C LYS A 87 -5.15 12.23 0.70
N LEU A 88 -6.11 11.30 0.77
CA LEU A 88 -5.88 9.89 0.46
C LEU A 88 -5.43 9.75 -0.99
N LEU A 89 -4.31 9.07 -1.21
CA LEU A 89 -3.78 8.76 -2.56
C LEU A 89 -4.07 7.30 -2.90
N HIS A 90 -3.87 6.41 -1.94
CA HIS A 90 -3.97 4.97 -2.16
C HIS A 90 -4.48 4.28 -0.92
N ARG A 91 -5.32 3.27 -1.12
CA ARG A 91 -5.70 2.31 -0.09
C ARG A 91 -5.80 0.91 -0.71
N GLY A 92 -4.98 -0.01 -0.22
CA GLY A 92 -4.90 -1.38 -0.73
C GLY A 92 -4.83 -2.41 0.38
N PHE A 93 -5.34 -3.61 0.12
CA PHE A 93 -5.15 -4.77 0.99
C PHE A 93 -4.04 -5.66 0.42
N TYR A 94 -3.09 -6.02 1.28
CA TYR A 94 -1.87 -6.72 0.90
C TYR A 94 -1.75 -8.06 1.63
N ILE A 95 -1.25 -9.07 0.91
CA ILE A 95 -0.80 -10.35 1.46
C ILE A 95 0.61 -10.59 0.92
N ASP A 96 1.55 -10.94 1.79
CA ASP A 96 2.97 -11.10 1.45
C ASP A 96 3.55 -9.91 0.68
N GLY A 97 3.04 -8.70 0.96
CA GLY A 97 3.47 -7.46 0.34
C GLY A 97 2.94 -7.24 -1.08
N GLN A 98 2.14 -8.16 -1.62
CA GLN A 98 1.47 -8.02 -2.91
C GLN A 98 0.04 -7.54 -2.71
N ALA A 99 -0.37 -6.54 -3.49
CA ALA A 99 -1.72 -6.02 -3.49
C ALA A 99 -2.70 -7.06 -4.05
N LYS A 100 -3.80 -7.29 -3.33
CA LYS A 100 -4.91 -8.15 -3.76
C LYS A 100 -6.08 -7.35 -4.31
N VAL A 101 -6.35 -6.20 -3.69
CA VAL A 101 -7.30 -5.19 -4.15
C VAL A 101 -6.78 -3.82 -3.74
N PHE A 102 -7.10 -2.78 -4.51
CA PHE A 102 -6.82 -1.41 -4.10
C PHE A 102 -7.72 -0.38 -4.78
N LYS A 103 -7.74 0.82 -4.22
CA LYS A 103 -8.21 2.05 -4.87
C LYS A 103 -7.14 3.12 -4.79
N ASN A 104 -6.99 3.85 -5.89
CA ASN A 104 -6.23 5.09 -5.92
C ASN A 104 -7.20 6.25 -6.14
N TYR A 105 -6.80 7.43 -5.72
CA TYR A 105 -7.65 8.61 -5.71
C TYR A 105 -6.89 9.77 -6.33
N TRP A 106 -7.59 10.57 -7.13
CA TRP A 106 -7.13 11.89 -7.51
C TRP A 106 -7.00 12.77 -6.26
N GLU A 107 -6.17 13.82 -6.32
CA GLU A 107 -6.03 14.75 -5.20
C GLU A 107 -7.31 15.57 -4.95
N ASN A 108 -8.29 15.56 -5.87
CA ASN A 108 -9.61 16.12 -5.59
C ASN A 108 -10.51 15.19 -4.75
N GLY A 109 -10.09 13.97 -4.47
CA GLY A 109 -10.81 12.96 -3.67
C GLY A 109 -11.66 11.98 -4.49
N ASN A 110 -11.80 12.18 -5.79
CA ASN A 110 -12.47 11.21 -6.66
C ASN A 110 -11.59 9.98 -6.85
N VAL A 111 -12.22 8.82 -7.02
CA VAL A 111 -11.50 7.60 -7.39
C VAL A 111 -10.82 7.83 -8.73
N GLU A 112 -9.55 7.46 -8.83
CA GLU A 112 -8.79 7.47 -10.07
C GLU A 112 -8.75 6.09 -10.70
N ARG A 113 -8.50 5.06 -9.88
CA ARG A 113 -8.64 3.67 -10.32
C ARG A 113 -8.96 2.73 -9.18
N GLU A 114 -9.48 1.56 -9.53
CA GLU A 114 -9.64 0.46 -8.60
C GLU A 114 -9.26 -0.89 -9.23
N LEU A 115 -8.57 -1.70 -8.45
CA LEU A 115 -8.25 -3.08 -8.76
C LEU A 115 -9.21 -4.01 -8.02
N ILE A 116 -9.93 -4.83 -8.79
CA ILE A 116 -10.88 -5.81 -8.29
C ILE A 116 -10.36 -7.21 -8.63
N ALA A 117 -10.12 -8.04 -7.62
CA ALA A 117 -9.85 -9.46 -7.83
C ALA A 117 -11.14 -10.18 -8.25
N ILE A 118 -11.08 -10.91 -9.36
CA ILE A 118 -12.19 -11.76 -9.82
C ILE A 118 -11.96 -13.18 -9.30
N ASP A 119 -10.75 -13.69 -9.50
CA ASP A 119 -10.26 -14.96 -8.96
C ASP A 119 -8.74 -14.88 -8.78
N ASN A 120 -8.08 -16.03 -8.57
CA ASN A 120 -6.63 -16.08 -8.33
C ASN A 120 -5.79 -15.65 -9.55
N LEU A 121 -6.34 -15.73 -10.76
CA LEU A 121 -5.65 -15.46 -12.02
C LEU A 121 -6.20 -14.23 -12.74
N ARG A 122 -7.46 -13.86 -12.47
CA ARG A 122 -8.15 -12.74 -13.12
C ARG A 122 -8.40 -11.57 -12.19
N CYS A 123 -8.25 -10.38 -12.75
CA CYS A 123 -8.70 -9.15 -12.11
C CYS A 123 -9.21 -8.14 -13.13
N LYS A 124 -9.96 -7.16 -12.64
CA LYS A 124 -10.40 -5.99 -13.40
C LYS A 124 -9.69 -4.75 -12.84
N LEU A 125 -9.16 -3.93 -13.74
CA LEU A 125 -8.70 -2.58 -13.45
C LEU A 125 -9.73 -1.60 -14.05
N ILE A 126 -10.31 -0.76 -13.20
CA ILE A 126 -11.25 0.27 -13.64
C ILE A 126 -10.59 1.62 -13.39
N THR A 127 -10.57 2.51 -14.39
CA THR A 127 -10.01 3.86 -14.26
C THR A 127 -11.10 4.91 -14.48
N TYR A 128 -10.88 6.09 -13.91
CA TYR A 128 -11.82 7.20 -13.94
C TYR A 128 -11.10 8.52 -14.21
N TYR A 129 -11.76 9.39 -14.98
CA TYR A 129 -11.33 10.77 -15.16
C TYR A 129 -11.37 11.55 -13.84
N PRO A 130 -10.64 12.69 -13.73
CA PRO A 130 -10.68 13.54 -12.54
C PRO A 130 -12.08 14.00 -12.14
N ASN A 131 -13.01 14.10 -13.10
CA ASN A 131 -14.41 14.45 -12.84
C ASN A 131 -15.27 13.28 -12.31
N GLY A 132 -14.70 12.08 -12.16
CA GLY A 132 -15.35 10.87 -11.66
C GLY A 132 -16.05 10.03 -12.73
N GLN A 133 -16.01 10.43 -14.01
CA GLN A 133 -16.58 9.64 -15.10
C GLN A 133 -15.68 8.44 -15.42
N LEU A 134 -16.30 7.34 -15.82
CA LEU A 134 -15.60 6.12 -16.23
C LEU A 134 -14.70 6.42 -17.43
N ARG A 135 -13.44 5.99 -17.34
CA ARG A 135 -12.44 6.15 -18.39
C ARG A 135 -12.13 4.82 -19.08
N SER A 136 -11.78 3.79 -18.32
CA SER A 136 -11.44 2.47 -18.86
C SER A 136 -11.91 1.34 -17.97
N GLU A 137 -12.27 0.21 -18.59
CA GLU A 137 -12.45 -1.08 -17.93
C GLU A 137 -11.57 -2.13 -18.60
N ILE A 138 -10.57 -2.63 -17.87
CA ILE A 138 -9.58 -3.59 -18.39
C ILE A 138 -9.66 -4.88 -17.58
N THR A 139 -9.75 -6.02 -18.24
CA THR A 139 -9.71 -7.34 -17.61
C THR A 139 -8.39 -8.02 -17.93
N TYR A 140 -7.73 -8.51 -16.90
CA TYR A 140 -6.47 -9.24 -17.00
C TYR A 140 -6.68 -10.72 -16.67
N TYR A 141 -5.89 -11.57 -17.33
CA TYR A 141 -5.70 -12.98 -16.99
C TYR A 141 -4.20 -13.27 -16.94
N GLU A 142 -3.68 -13.60 -15.75
CA GLU A 142 -2.25 -13.87 -15.52
C GLU A 142 -1.34 -12.71 -15.99
N GLY A 143 -1.74 -11.47 -15.73
CA GLY A 143 -0.98 -10.27 -16.13
C GLY A 143 -1.15 -9.86 -17.59
N ILE A 144 -1.92 -10.60 -18.38
CA ILE A 144 -2.20 -10.30 -19.79
C ILE A 144 -3.58 -9.67 -19.91
N GLU A 145 -3.68 -8.52 -20.57
CA GLU A 145 -4.94 -7.87 -20.92
C GLU A 145 -5.72 -8.76 -21.89
N ILE A 146 -6.94 -9.14 -21.52
CA ILE A 146 -7.81 -9.98 -22.36
C ILE A 146 -9.05 -9.24 -22.85
N LYS A 147 -9.38 -8.11 -22.24
CA LYS A 147 -10.49 -7.25 -22.62
C LYS A 147 -10.25 -5.83 -22.15
N GLU A 148 -10.51 -4.87 -23.01
CA GLU A 148 -10.41 -3.44 -22.71
C GLU A 148 -11.62 -2.71 -23.30
N LYS A 149 -12.10 -1.71 -22.57
CA LYS A 149 -13.11 -0.80 -23.07
C LYS A 149 -12.85 0.60 -22.54
N ASP A 150 -12.59 1.52 -23.45
CA ASP A 150 -12.35 2.92 -23.14
C ASP A 150 -13.55 3.78 -23.50
N TYR A 151 -13.67 4.88 -22.77
CA TYR A 151 -14.75 5.84 -22.88
C TYR A 151 -14.14 7.24 -22.94
N PHE A 152 -14.67 8.07 -23.84
CA PHE A 152 -14.43 9.50 -23.78
C PHE A 152 -15.06 10.09 -22.50
N GLU A 153 -14.62 11.27 -22.07
CA GLU A 153 -15.20 11.96 -20.91
C GLU A 153 -16.73 12.12 -20.99
N ASN A 154 -17.31 12.30 -22.18
CA ASN A 154 -18.77 12.38 -22.32
C ASN A 154 -19.51 11.04 -22.09
N GLY A 155 -18.79 9.95 -21.78
CA GLY A 155 -19.30 8.60 -21.55
C GLY A 155 -19.56 7.79 -22.82
N SER A 156 -19.31 8.34 -24.01
CA SER A 156 -19.38 7.56 -25.25
C SER A 156 -18.16 6.63 -25.36
N VAL A 157 -18.39 5.42 -25.88
CA VAL A 157 -17.33 4.42 -26.09
C VAL A 157 -16.33 5.00 -27.10
N GLU A 158 -15.05 4.87 -26.78
CA GLU A 158 -13.91 5.22 -27.63
C GLU A 158 -13.29 3.98 -28.25
N LEU A 159 -13.05 2.95 -27.43
CA LEU A 159 -12.41 1.70 -27.79
C LEU A 159 -13.16 0.52 -27.15
N ASP A 160 -13.24 -0.59 -27.88
CA ASP A 160 -13.71 -1.87 -27.35
C ASP A 160 -12.89 -2.99 -27.98
N GLU A 161 -12.01 -3.59 -27.17
CA GLU A 161 -11.11 -4.66 -27.54
C GLU A 161 -11.33 -5.92 -26.71
N GLU A 162 -11.29 -7.08 -27.37
CA GLU A 162 -11.37 -8.37 -26.70
C GLU A 162 -10.49 -9.40 -27.40
N ILE A 163 -9.71 -10.15 -26.62
CA ILE A 163 -8.97 -11.30 -27.11
C ILE A 163 -9.89 -12.51 -27.11
N ASP A 164 -10.32 -12.89 -28.31
CA ASP A 164 -11.07 -14.13 -28.55
C ASP A 164 -10.07 -15.30 -28.65
N LYS A 165 -10.01 -16.10 -27.59
CA LYS A 165 -9.23 -17.35 -27.58
C LYS A 165 -10.12 -18.49 -28.07
N ASN A 166 -9.84 -18.99 -29.27
CA ASN A 166 -10.35 -20.28 -29.72
C ASN A 166 -9.26 -21.35 -29.53
N GLN A 167 -9.62 -22.63 -29.62
CA GLN A 167 -8.74 -23.78 -29.37
C GLN A 167 -7.45 -23.80 -30.23
N PHE A 168 -7.36 -22.99 -31.27
CA PHE A 168 -6.25 -22.97 -32.23
C PHE A 168 -5.54 -21.62 -32.39
N PHE A 169 -6.14 -20.51 -31.92
CA PHE A 169 -5.57 -19.17 -32.11
C PHE A 169 -6.20 -18.14 -31.14
N ALA A 170 -5.46 -17.07 -30.85
CA ALA A 170 -5.99 -15.85 -30.28
C ALA A 170 -6.26 -14.84 -31.42
N ARG A 171 -7.42 -14.19 -31.41
CA ARG A 171 -7.75 -13.07 -32.31
C ARG A 171 -8.15 -11.85 -31.49
N VAL A 172 -7.65 -10.68 -31.87
CA VAL A 172 -8.11 -9.41 -31.32
C VAL A 172 -9.33 -8.95 -32.10
N LYS A 173 -10.44 -8.70 -31.40
CA LYS A 173 -11.61 -7.99 -31.95
C LYS A 173 -11.53 -6.55 -31.44
N ARG A 174 -11.23 -5.60 -32.33
CA ARG A 174 -11.15 -4.16 -32.03
C ARG A 174 -12.30 -3.40 -32.68
N ARG A 175 -12.91 -2.47 -31.95
CA ARG A 175 -13.85 -1.47 -32.48
C ARG A 175 -13.45 -0.09 -31.99
N ASP A 176 -13.09 0.79 -32.93
CA ASP A 176 -12.77 2.19 -32.67
C ASP A 176 -13.97 3.07 -32.98
N PHE A 177 -14.26 4.02 -32.09
CA PHE A 177 -15.38 4.94 -32.21
C PHE A 177 -14.86 6.37 -32.29
N GLN A 178 -15.14 7.04 -33.40
CA GLN A 178 -14.76 8.44 -33.58
C GLN A 178 -15.75 9.35 -32.86
N ARG A 179 -15.23 10.43 -32.25
CA ARG A 179 -16.07 11.51 -31.73
C ARG A 179 -16.87 12.10 -32.89
N LYS A 180 -18.20 11.93 -32.89
CA LYS A 180 -19.06 12.62 -33.86
C LYS A 180 -18.86 14.12 -33.67
N ARG A 181 -18.21 14.79 -34.63
CA ARG A 181 -18.19 16.25 -34.68
C ARG A 181 -19.64 16.67 -34.97
N VAL A 182 -20.25 17.37 -34.02
CA VAL A 182 -21.51 18.10 -34.22
C VAL A 182 -21.15 19.45 -34.80
#